data_AF-A0A645IK18-F1
#
_entry.id   AF-A0A645IK18-F1
#
_cell.length_a   1.000
_cell.length_b   1.000
_cell.length_c   1.000
_cell.angle_alpha   90.00
_cell.angle_beta   90.00
_cell.angle_gamma   90.00
#
_symmetry.space_group_name_H-M   'P 1'
#
loop_
_entity.id
_entity.type
_entity.pdbx_description
1 polymer ?
#
loop_
_entity_poly.entity_id
_entity_poly.type
_entity_poly.pdbx_seq_one_letter_code
_entity_poly.pdbx_strand_id
1 'polypeptide(L)'
;MGPQFQDVASAVGDFVLLRADGIWAYQLAVVTDDEDQQVTHIVRGEDLADNTPRQILLQAALGFRTPAYLHTALVRAADGEKLSKQHGAPAIDSAKPLPALCEAARALGLPTPVHLLQGPVSDALTFWVRIWSSPID
;
A
#
# COMPACT_ATOMS: atom_id res chain seq x y z
N MET A 1 -3.81 11.81 1.99
CA MET A 1 -5.16 11.96 1.41
C MET A 1 -6.22 12.43 2.42
N GLY A 2 -5.96 12.45 3.73
CA GLY A 2 -6.95 12.94 4.71
C GLY A 2 -8.21 12.05 4.81
N PRO A 3 -9.22 12.45 5.60
CA PRO A 3 -10.50 11.74 5.67
C PRO A 3 -11.17 11.67 4.28
N GLN A 4 -11.75 10.52 3.95
CA GLN A 4 -12.43 10.25 2.67
C GLN A 4 -13.84 9.73 2.93
N PHE A 5 -14.79 10.04 2.04
CA PHE A 5 -16.17 9.57 2.08
C PHE A 5 -16.67 9.27 0.67
N GLN A 6 -17.41 8.18 0.50
CA GLN A 6 -18.04 7.81 -0.77
C GLN A 6 -19.37 7.10 -0.52
N ASP A 7 -20.41 7.52 -1.23
CA ASP A 7 -21.64 6.72 -1.40
C ASP A 7 -21.39 5.68 -2.50
N VAL A 8 -21.14 4.44 -2.09
CA VAL A 8 -20.79 3.35 -3.01
C VAL A 8 -21.94 2.99 -3.94
N ALA A 9 -23.18 3.03 -3.45
CA ALA A 9 -24.35 2.67 -4.26
C ALA A 9 -24.55 3.65 -5.41
N SER A 10 -24.34 4.94 -5.16
CA SER A 10 -24.43 5.98 -6.19
C SER A 10 -23.20 6.03 -7.10
N ALA A 11 -21.98 5.94 -6.55
CA ALA A 11 -20.74 6.14 -7.31
C ALA A 11 -20.29 4.90 -8.10
N VAL A 12 -20.68 3.70 -7.66
CA VAL A 12 -20.21 2.43 -8.23
C VAL A 12 -21.38 1.53 -8.62
N GLY A 13 -22.38 1.42 -7.76
CA GLY A 13 -23.44 0.41 -7.86
C GLY A 13 -22.95 -1.00 -7.49
N ASP A 14 -23.65 -2.01 -8.00
CA ASP A 14 -23.34 -3.42 -7.73
C ASP A 14 -22.01 -3.82 -8.38
N PHE A 15 -21.21 -4.61 -7.68
CA PHE A 15 -19.93 -5.12 -8.16
C PHE A 15 -19.82 -6.64 -8.01
N VAL A 16 -19.04 -7.24 -8.90
CA VAL A 16 -18.88 -8.70 -8.99
C VAL A 16 -18.08 -9.24 -7.80
N LEU A 17 -18.59 -10.30 -7.17
CA LEU A 17 -17.88 -11.06 -6.13
C LEU A 17 -17.33 -12.40 -6.63
N LEU A 18 -18.07 -13.08 -7.51
CA LEU A 18 -17.64 -14.29 -8.20
C LEU A 18 -17.86 -14.09 -9.70
N ARG A 19 -16.79 -14.25 -10.47
CA ARG A 19 -16.86 -14.15 -11.93
C ARG A 19 -17.44 -15.43 -12.52
N ALA A 20 -17.97 -15.33 -13.74
CA ALA A 20 -18.55 -16.46 -14.47
C ALA A 20 -17.55 -17.59 -14.77
N ASP A 21 -16.25 -17.29 -14.78
CA ASP A 21 -15.16 -18.27 -14.93
C ASP A 21 -14.75 -18.94 -13.61
N GLY A 22 -15.50 -18.70 -12.52
CA GLY A 22 -15.28 -19.32 -11.22
C GLY A 22 -14.20 -18.66 -10.36
N ILE A 23 -13.62 -17.54 -10.81
CA ILE A 23 -12.59 -16.82 -10.07
C ILE A 23 -13.23 -15.80 -9.14
N TRP A 24 -12.91 -15.88 -7.84
CA TRP A 24 -13.32 -14.89 -6.85
C TRP A 24 -12.71 -13.53 -7.16
N ALA A 25 -13.53 -12.49 -7.08
CA ALA A 25 -13.08 -11.13 -7.30
C ALA A 25 -12.16 -10.68 -6.17
N TYR A 26 -11.18 -9.84 -6.51
CA TYR A 26 -10.23 -9.27 -5.56
C TYR A 26 -10.91 -8.66 -4.32
N GLN A 27 -12.07 -8.01 -4.49
CA GLN A 27 -12.80 -7.38 -3.38
C GLN A 27 -13.19 -8.37 -2.29
N LEU A 28 -13.68 -9.57 -2.64
CA LEU A 28 -14.09 -10.57 -1.67
C LEU A 28 -12.89 -11.33 -1.08
N ALA A 29 -11.93 -11.67 -1.94
CA ALA A 29 -10.73 -12.40 -1.52
C ALA A 29 -9.98 -11.61 -0.44
N VAL A 30 -9.66 -10.33 -0.71
CA VAL A 30 -8.87 -9.52 0.22
C VAL A 30 -9.60 -9.28 1.55
N VAL A 31 -10.91 -9.03 1.54
CA VAL A 31 -11.68 -8.77 2.76
C VAL A 31 -11.75 -10.02 3.64
N THR A 32 -11.92 -11.19 3.03
CA THR A 32 -11.96 -12.46 3.76
C THR A 32 -10.60 -12.81 4.34
N ASP A 33 -9.53 -12.68 3.55
CA ASP A 33 -8.17 -13.00 3.97
C ASP A 33 -7.69 -12.05 5.08
N ASP A 34 -7.97 -10.74 4.96
CA ASP A 34 -7.61 -9.75 5.98
C ASP A 34 -8.30 -10.03 7.32
N GLU A 35 -9.58 -10.43 7.31
CA GLU A 35 -10.29 -10.81 8.53
C GLU A 35 -9.74 -12.12 9.11
N ASP A 36 -9.52 -13.16 8.31
CA ASP A 36 -8.95 -14.44 8.77
C ASP A 36 -7.57 -14.25 9.42
N GLN A 37 -6.73 -13.41 8.81
CA GLN A 37 -5.40 -13.06 9.30
C GLN A 37 -5.40 -12.00 10.41
N GLN A 38 -6.57 -11.47 10.77
CA GLN A 38 -6.74 -10.47 11.83
C GLN A 38 -5.96 -9.16 11.56
N VAL A 39 -5.91 -8.73 10.30
CA VAL A 39 -5.24 -7.49 9.88
C VAL A 39 -5.97 -6.29 10.49
N THR A 40 -5.22 -5.45 11.20
CA THR A 40 -5.76 -4.24 11.86
C THR A 40 -5.46 -2.95 11.11
N HIS A 41 -4.39 -2.94 10.30
CA HIS A 41 -3.92 -1.79 9.55
C HIS A 41 -3.53 -2.22 8.13
N ILE A 42 -4.19 -1.65 7.13
CA ILE A 42 -3.90 -1.88 5.72
C ILE A 42 -3.07 -0.70 5.22
N VAL A 43 -1.79 -0.95 4.95
CA VAL A 43 -0.85 0.02 4.37
C VAL A 43 -0.54 -0.39 2.93
N ARG A 44 -0.99 0.39 1.94
CA ARG A 44 -0.87 0.04 0.51
C ARG A 44 -0.78 1.28 -0.38
N GLY A 45 -0.53 1.11 -1.68
CA GLY A 45 -0.46 2.22 -2.63
C GLY A 45 -1.81 2.91 -2.87
N GLU A 46 -1.81 4.22 -3.12
CA GLU A 46 -3.01 5.03 -3.40
C GLU A 46 -3.78 4.60 -4.66
N ASP A 47 -3.17 3.81 -5.55
CA ASP A 47 -3.88 3.22 -6.70
C ASP A 47 -4.96 2.21 -6.29
N LEU A 48 -4.93 1.73 -5.05
CA LEU A 48 -5.98 0.89 -4.48
C LEU A 48 -6.99 1.68 -3.63
N ALA A 49 -6.85 3.01 -3.52
CA ALA A 49 -7.71 3.83 -2.66
C ALA A 49 -9.19 3.71 -3.04
N ASP A 50 -9.50 3.72 -4.34
CA ASP A 50 -10.88 3.60 -4.87
C ASP A 50 -11.54 2.26 -4.55
N ASN A 51 -10.77 1.21 -4.21
CA ASN A 51 -11.32 -0.07 -3.77
C ASN A 51 -11.78 -0.04 -2.31
N THR A 52 -11.23 0.87 -1.51
CA THR A 52 -11.44 0.90 -0.06
C THR A 52 -12.92 1.05 0.31
N PRO A 53 -13.72 1.96 -0.28
CA PRO A 53 -15.13 2.06 0.07
C PRO A 53 -15.93 0.78 -0.20
N ARG A 54 -15.65 0.08 -1.32
CA ARG A 54 -16.27 -1.21 -1.66
C ARG A 54 -15.91 -2.28 -0.64
N GLN A 55 -14.66 -2.32 -0.20
CA GLN A 55 -14.17 -3.28 0.79
C GLN A 55 -14.76 -3.02 2.17
N ILE A 56 -14.89 -1.76 2.58
CA ILE A 56 -15.56 -1.37 3.83
C ILE A 56 -17.04 -1.79 3.81
N LEU A 57 -17.74 -1.55 2.69
CA LEU A 57 -19.13 -2.00 2.54
C LEU A 57 -19.25 -3.52 2.69
N LEU A 58 -18.33 -4.27 2.08
CA LEU A 58 -18.33 -5.73 2.16
C LEU A 58 -17.98 -6.24 3.56
N GLN A 59 -17.00 -5.62 4.24
CA GLN A 59 -16.67 -5.90 5.63
C GLN A 59 -17.90 -5.74 6.52
N ALA A 60 -18.62 -4.62 6.37
CA ALA A 60 -19.85 -4.36 7.13
C ALA A 60 -20.95 -5.40 6.83
N ALA A 61 -21.15 -5.76 5.56
CA ALA A 61 -22.15 -6.75 5.16
C ALA A 61 -21.86 -8.16 5.69
N LEU A 62 -20.57 -8.51 5.84
CA LEU A 62 -20.12 -9.79 6.38
C LEU A 62 -19.98 -9.79 7.91
N GLY A 63 -20.16 -8.63 8.56
CA GLY A 63 -19.97 -8.47 10.01
C GLY A 63 -18.50 -8.51 10.45
N PHE A 64 -17.57 -8.24 9.54
CA PHE A 64 -16.13 -8.20 9.80
C PHE A 64 -15.70 -6.85 10.38
N ARG A 65 -14.48 -6.79 10.94
CA ARG A 65 -13.93 -5.54 11.44
C ARG A 65 -13.49 -4.66 10.27
N THR A 66 -13.57 -3.35 10.48
CA THR A 66 -13.00 -2.37 9.55
C THR A 66 -11.59 -1.99 10.03
N PRO A 67 -10.53 -2.35 9.31
CA PRO A 67 -9.15 -1.97 9.67
C PRO A 67 -8.92 -0.47 9.43
N ALA A 68 -7.84 0.05 10.01
CA ALA A 68 -7.34 1.37 9.65
C ALA A 68 -6.65 1.32 8.29
N TYR A 69 -6.83 2.34 7.45
CA TYR A 69 -6.24 2.41 6.12
C TYR A 69 -5.22 3.54 6.01
N LEU A 70 -4.04 3.24 5.46
CA LEU A 70 -3.04 4.21 5.06
C LEU A 70 -2.66 3.95 3.60
N HIS A 71 -2.90 4.95 2.75
CA HIS A 71 -2.53 4.90 1.34
C HIS A 71 -1.25 5.72 1.09
N THR A 72 -0.19 5.06 0.62
CA THR A 72 1.06 5.71 0.25
C THR A 72 0.98 6.28 -1.16
N ALA A 73 1.57 7.46 -1.37
CA ALA A 73 1.58 8.11 -2.68
C ALA A 73 2.30 7.24 -3.71
N LEU A 74 1.87 7.29 -4.97
CA LEU A 74 2.57 6.60 -6.05
C LEU A 74 3.92 7.26 -6.30
N VAL A 75 4.96 6.43 -6.44
CA VAL A 75 6.26 6.89 -6.93
C VAL A 75 6.10 7.26 -8.41
N ARG A 76 6.55 8.47 -8.75
CA ARG A 76 6.52 9.00 -10.11
C ARG A 76 7.94 9.04 -10.68
N ALA A 77 8.06 8.82 -11.99
CA ALA A 77 9.29 9.00 -12.73
C ALA A 77 9.62 10.50 -12.88
N ALA A 78 10.82 10.81 -13.38
CA ALA A 78 11.30 12.19 -13.54
C ALA A 78 10.45 13.03 -14.52
N ASP A 79 9.70 12.36 -15.40
CA ASP A 79 8.72 12.96 -16.33
C ASP A 79 7.33 13.17 -15.71
N GLY A 80 7.12 12.77 -14.44
CA GLY A 80 5.86 12.89 -13.71
C GLY A 80 4.91 11.70 -13.88
N GLU A 81 5.23 10.74 -14.75
CA GLU A 81 4.40 9.56 -14.98
C GLU A 81 4.48 8.55 -13.84
N LYS A 82 3.45 7.72 -13.69
CA LYS A 82 3.46 6.63 -12.70
C LYS A 82 4.63 5.69 -13.04
N LEU A 83 5.52 5.48 -12.06
CA LEU A 83 6.59 4.50 -12.20
C LEU A 83 5.94 3.11 -12.31
N SER A 84 5.94 2.54 -13.51
CA SER A 84 5.26 1.29 -13.81
C SER A 84 6.20 0.35 -14.55
N LYS A 85 6.00 -0.96 -14.38
CA LYS A 85 6.74 -1.98 -15.16
C LYS A 85 6.53 -1.82 -16.66
N GLN A 86 5.39 -1.26 -17.08
CA GLN A 86 5.08 -0.99 -18.49
C GLN A 86 5.88 0.21 -19.05
N HIS A 87 6.35 1.12 -18.19
CA HIS A 87 7.16 2.29 -18.56
C HIS A 87 8.68 2.09 -18.34
N GLY A 88 9.14 0.84 -18.26
CA GLY A 88 10.58 0.55 -18.19
C GLY A 88 11.22 0.76 -16.82
N ALA A 89 10.43 0.76 -15.73
CA ALA A 89 10.98 0.73 -14.38
C ALA A 89 11.90 -0.50 -14.23
N PRO A 90 13.19 -0.31 -13.88
CA PRO A 90 14.11 -1.43 -13.72
C PRO A 90 13.63 -2.35 -12.60
N ALA A 91 13.86 -3.65 -12.77
CA ALA A 91 13.63 -4.61 -11.69
C ALA A 91 14.55 -4.28 -10.52
N ILE A 92 14.08 -4.57 -9.30
CA ILE A 92 14.90 -4.43 -8.09
C ILE A 92 16.04 -5.45 -8.17
N ASP A 93 17.28 -4.99 -8.04
CA ASP A 93 18.44 -5.86 -7.85
C ASP A 93 18.42 -6.44 -6.43
N SER A 94 17.97 -7.68 -6.30
CA SER A 94 17.91 -8.37 -5.01
C SER A 94 19.29 -8.67 -4.42
N ALA A 95 20.35 -8.68 -5.22
CA ALA A 95 21.73 -8.86 -4.73
C ALA A 95 22.29 -7.57 -4.14
N LYS A 96 21.78 -6.40 -4.57
CA LYS A 96 22.15 -5.08 -4.03
C LYS A 96 20.89 -4.25 -3.79
N PRO A 97 20.07 -4.58 -2.76
CA PRO A 97 18.76 -3.96 -2.56
C PRO A 97 18.82 -2.56 -1.92
N LEU A 98 19.96 -2.22 -1.29
CA LEU A 98 20.10 -1.00 -0.50
C LEU A 98 19.84 0.30 -1.28
N PRO A 99 20.33 0.49 -2.52
CA PRO A 99 19.99 1.67 -3.32
C PRO A 99 18.47 1.84 -3.54
N ALA A 100 17.76 0.76 -3.89
CA ALA A 100 16.32 0.78 -4.10
C ALA A 100 15.56 1.07 -2.79
N LEU A 101 16.02 0.53 -1.66
CA LEU A 101 15.46 0.83 -0.34
C LEU A 101 15.68 2.29 0.05
N CYS A 102 16.83 2.88 -0.26
CA CYS A 102 17.07 4.30 -0.03
C CYS A 102 16.20 5.20 -0.92
N GLU A 103 15.93 4.79 -2.16
CA GLU A 103 14.96 5.49 -3.01
C GLU A 103 13.55 5.42 -2.44
N ALA A 104 13.12 4.25 -1.98
CA ALA A 104 11.83 4.08 -1.32
C ALA A 104 11.72 4.93 -0.03
N ALA A 105 12.77 4.94 0.80
CA ALA A 105 12.82 5.77 1.99
C ALA A 105 12.69 7.26 1.66
N ARG A 106 13.41 7.75 0.66
CA ARG A 106 13.28 9.14 0.18
C ARG A 106 11.86 9.45 -0.33
N ALA A 107 11.25 8.52 -1.08
CA ALA A 107 9.88 8.68 -1.55
C ALA A 107 8.85 8.73 -0.41
N LEU A 108 9.13 8.05 0.71
CA LEU A 108 8.35 8.09 1.94
C LEU A 108 8.69 9.29 2.85
N GLY A 109 9.59 10.18 2.44
CA GLY A 109 10.03 11.33 3.25
C GLY A 109 10.94 10.95 4.42
N LEU A 110 11.48 9.73 4.44
CA LEU A 110 12.39 9.27 5.47
C LEU A 110 13.84 9.71 5.18
N PRO A 111 14.62 10.07 6.21
CA PRO A 111 16.01 10.48 6.03
C PRO A 111 16.88 9.32 5.54
N THR A 112 17.82 9.60 4.64
CA THR A 112 18.81 8.62 4.14
C THR A 112 20.23 9.13 4.30
N PRO A 113 20.77 9.14 5.54
CA PRO A 113 22.13 9.62 5.78
C PRO A 113 23.17 8.72 5.09
N VAL A 114 24.28 9.34 4.67
CA VAL A 114 25.32 8.70 3.83
C VAL A 114 25.90 7.43 4.46
N HIS A 115 26.00 7.38 5.80
CA HIS A 115 26.51 6.20 6.50
C HIS A 115 25.66 4.94 6.30
N LEU A 116 24.37 5.08 5.98
CA LEU A 116 23.50 3.94 5.67
C LEU A 116 23.71 3.38 4.27
N LEU A 117 24.40 4.11 3.38
CA LEU A 117 24.61 3.68 1.98
C LEU A 117 25.68 2.60 1.83
N GLN A 118 26.43 2.31 2.90
CA GLN A 118 27.54 1.35 2.89
C GLN A 118 27.43 0.27 3.96
N GLY A 119 26.35 0.27 4.75
CA GLY A 119 26.10 -0.70 5.81
C GLY A 119 25.23 -1.89 5.36
N PRO A 120 24.99 -2.88 6.24
CA PRO A 120 24.03 -3.93 5.99
C PRO A 120 22.61 -3.37 5.92
N VAL A 121 21.74 -4.03 5.15
CA VAL A 121 20.33 -3.64 4.99
C VAL A 121 19.60 -3.57 6.33
N SER A 122 19.96 -4.43 7.29
CA SER A 122 19.41 -4.43 8.64
C SER A 122 19.57 -3.08 9.33
N ASP A 123 20.72 -2.44 9.21
CA ASP A 123 21.01 -1.18 9.91
C ASP A 123 20.16 -0.05 9.36
N ALA A 124 19.98 -0.02 8.03
CA ALA A 124 19.09 0.93 7.36
C ALA A 124 17.62 0.73 7.78
N LEU A 125 17.15 -0.52 7.82
CA LEU A 125 15.80 -0.84 8.27
C LEU A 125 15.59 -0.47 9.75
N THR A 126 16.52 -0.82 10.64
CA THR A 126 16.46 -0.45 12.06
C THR A 126 16.42 1.05 12.24
N PHE A 127 17.22 1.79 11.48
CA PHE A 127 17.20 3.25 11.50
C PHE A 127 15.84 3.80 11.07
N TRP A 128 15.29 3.38 9.92
CA TRP A 128 13.99 3.88 9.44
C TRP A 128 12.82 3.51 10.34
N VAL A 129 12.81 2.29 10.91
CA VAL A 129 11.81 1.89 11.91
C VAL A 129 11.84 2.83 13.10
N ARG A 130 13.03 3.14 13.63
CA ARG A 130 13.17 4.06 14.77
C ARG A 130 12.68 5.47 14.46
N ILE A 131 13.02 5.99 13.28
CA ILE A 131 12.59 7.33 12.85
C ILE A 131 11.07 7.37 12.70
N TRP A 132 10.47 6.37 12.05
CA TRP A 132 9.03 6.30 11.85
C TRP A 132 8.27 6.14 13.17
N SER A 133 8.81 5.37 14.12
CA SER A 133 8.18 5.14 15.43
C SER A 133 8.40 6.29 16.42
N SER A 134 9.23 7.28 16.07
CA SER A 134 9.46 8.43 16.96
C SER A 134 8.20 9.29 16.97
N PRO A 135 7.75 9.76 18.15
CA PRO A 135 6.61 10.67 18.21
C PRO A 135 6.91 11.89 17.33
N ILE A 136 5.91 12.30 16.56
CA ILE A 136 5.92 13.59 15.88
C ILE A 136 5.71 14.62 16.99
N ASP A 137 6.75 15.40 17.32
CA ASP A 137 6.61 16.59 18.17
C ASP A 137 5.68 17.63 17.54
#